data_AF-A0AAU9Y2Y8-F1
#
_entry.id   AF-A0AAU9Y2Y8-F1
#
_cell.length_a   1.000
_cell.length_b   1.000
_cell.length_c   1.000
_cell.angle_alpha   90.00
_cell.angle_beta   90.00
_cell.angle_gamma   90.00
#
_symmetry.space_group_name_H-M   'P 1'
#
loop_
_entity.id
_entity.type
_entity.pdbx_description
1 polymer ?
#
loop_
_entity_poly.entity_id
_entity_poly.type
_entity_poly.pdbx_seq_one_letter_code
_entity_poly.pdbx_strand_id
1 'polypeptide(L)'
;FDPTELINGIRQLYKTREGWLSPFPWCEEFQFFLGNIFTRLKVVRRKKTRGVITDVFVDMSSILDPYEECSAPRTVLIEGEPGMGKTTYCKKYAYDWATKQQNLRAAAPQHLKWYCC
;
A
#
# COMPACT_ATOMS: atom_id res chain seq x y z
N PHE A 1 15.70 -26.00 -4.25
CA PHE A 1 14.81 -24.82 -4.28
C PHE A 1 15.65 -23.62 -3.92
N ASP A 2 15.84 -22.67 -4.85
CA ASP A 2 16.51 -21.40 -4.55
C ASP A 2 15.43 -20.33 -4.27
N PRO A 3 15.30 -19.85 -3.02
CA PRO A 3 14.38 -18.76 -2.68
C PRO A 3 14.63 -17.49 -3.52
N THR A 4 15.86 -17.28 -3.97
CA THR A 4 16.26 -16.09 -4.75
C THR A 4 15.61 -16.08 -6.12
N GLU A 5 15.56 -17.22 -6.80
CA GLU A 5 14.86 -17.37 -8.08
C GLU A 5 13.37 -17.09 -7.94
N LEU A 6 12.72 -17.63 -6.90
CA LEU A 6 11.30 -17.37 -6.64
C LEU A 6 11.05 -15.87 -6.38
N ILE A 7 11.84 -15.25 -5.51
CA ILE A 7 11.73 -13.82 -5.21
C ILE A 7 11.88 -12.99 -6.48
N ASN A 8 12.86 -13.33 -7.33
CA ASN A 8 13.07 -12.63 -8.60
C ASN A 8 11.91 -12.83 -9.58
N GLY A 9 11.34 -14.04 -9.66
CA GLY A 9 10.15 -14.33 -10.44
C GLY A 9 8.95 -13.47 -10.00
N ILE A 10 8.69 -13.38 -8.69
CA ILE A 10 7.62 -12.53 -8.15
C ILE A 10 7.90 -11.05 -8.47
N ARG A 11 9.14 -10.58 -8.31
CA ARG A 11 9.51 -9.20 -8.67
C ARG A 11 9.26 -8.91 -10.14
N GLN A 12 9.57 -9.84 -11.04
CA GLN A 12 9.31 -9.67 -12.47
C GLN A 12 7.81 -9.64 -12.77
N LEU A 13 7.01 -10.51 -12.15
CA LEU A 13 5.56 -10.51 -12.30
C LEU A 13 4.94 -9.14 -11.99
N TYR A 14 5.38 -8.49 -10.90
CA TYR A 14 4.91 -7.15 -10.54
C TYR A 14 5.42 -6.04 -11.47
N LYS A 15 6.59 -6.22 -12.09
CA LYS A 15 7.12 -5.25 -13.07
C LYS A 15 6.39 -5.31 -14.40
N THR A 16 6.04 -6.51 -14.86
CA THR A 16 5.54 -6.71 -16.23
C THR A 16 4.02 -6.77 -16.29
N ARG A 17 3.35 -7.32 -15.27
CA ARG A 17 1.91 -7.59 -15.29
C ARG A 17 1.16 -6.90 -14.17
N GLU A 18 1.48 -7.18 -12.91
CA GLU A 18 0.70 -6.67 -11.77
C GLU A 18 0.94 -5.17 -11.48
N GLY A 19 1.87 -4.55 -12.20
CA GLY A 19 2.08 -3.10 -12.22
C GLY A 19 0.99 -2.33 -12.95
N TRP A 20 0.08 -3.02 -13.65
CA TRP A 20 -1.03 -2.42 -14.39
C TRP A 20 -2.36 -2.64 -13.66
N LEU A 21 -3.17 -1.59 -13.59
CA LEU A 21 -4.56 -1.66 -13.15
C LEU A 21 -5.47 -1.67 -14.36
N SER A 22 -6.39 -2.64 -14.39
CA SER A 22 -7.56 -2.63 -15.26
C SER A 22 -8.78 -2.51 -14.35
N PRO A 23 -9.34 -1.30 -14.16
CA PRO A 23 -10.54 -1.11 -13.36
C PRO A 23 -11.75 -1.83 -13.94
N PHE A 24 -11.74 -2.02 -15.26
CA PHE A 24 -12.81 -2.66 -16.02
C PHE A 24 -12.25 -3.88 -16.77
N PRO A 25 -12.46 -5.11 -16.26
CA PRO A 25 -11.94 -6.33 -16.87
C PRO A 25 -12.34 -6.55 -18.34
N TRP A 26 -13.45 -5.95 -18.78
CA TRP A 26 -13.97 -6.04 -20.14
C TRP A 26 -13.49 -4.90 -21.06
N CYS A 27 -12.67 -3.97 -20.57
CA CYS A 27 -12.24 -2.81 -21.33
C CYS A 27 -10.72 -2.71 -21.31
N GLU A 28 -10.08 -3.35 -22.29
CA GLU A 28 -8.63 -3.43 -22.42
C GLU A 28 -7.97 -2.07 -22.68
N GLU A 29 -8.73 -1.10 -23.19
CA GLU A 29 -8.31 0.27 -23.45
C GLU A 29 -8.09 1.07 -22.15
N PHE A 30 -8.78 0.70 -21.05
CA PHE A 30 -8.69 1.39 -19.77
C PHE A 30 -7.72 0.68 -18.84
N GLN A 31 -6.43 0.78 -19.18
CA GLN A 31 -5.33 0.30 -18.35
C GLN A 31 -4.47 1.45 -17.84
N PHE A 32 -4.15 1.41 -16.55
CA PHE A 32 -3.35 2.42 -15.89
C PHE A 32 -2.13 1.82 -15.25
N PHE A 33 -0.96 2.38 -15.51
CA PHE A 33 0.26 1.98 -14.84
C PHE A 33 0.31 2.54 -13.42
N LEU A 34 0.47 1.68 -12.40
CA LEU A 34 0.50 2.06 -10.98
C LEU A 34 1.51 3.18 -10.68
N GLY A 35 2.67 3.15 -11.34
CA GLY A 35 3.69 4.19 -11.18
C GLY A 35 3.24 5.60 -11.61
N ASN A 36 2.23 5.70 -12.49
CA ASN A 36 1.77 6.97 -13.04
C ASN A 36 0.52 7.52 -12.34
N ILE A 37 -0.34 6.63 -11.83
CA ILE A 37 -1.64 7.04 -11.26
C ILE A 37 -1.65 7.08 -9.73
N PHE A 38 -0.68 6.44 -9.08
CA PHE A 38 -0.72 6.36 -7.62
C PHE A 38 -0.31 7.70 -6.99
N THR A 39 -1.22 8.25 -6.20
CA THR A 39 -0.94 9.38 -5.31
C THR A 39 -0.55 8.87 -3.94
N ARG A 40 0.41 9.54 -3.28
CA ARG A 40 0.83 9.14 -1.93
C ARG A 40 -0.33 9.35 -0.96
N LEU A 41 -0.83 8.27 -0.38
CA LEU A 41 -1.87 8.33 0.64
C LEU A 41 -1.24 8.56 2.01
N LYS A 42 -1.90 9.35 2.85
CA LYS A 42 -1.59 9.40 4.28
C LYS A 42 -2.36 8.30 4.97
N VAL A 43 -1.66 7.33 5.52
CA VAL A 43 -2.26 6.27 6.34
C VAL A 43 -2.18 6.68 7.79
N VAL A 44 -3.21 6.35 8.55
CA VAL A 44 -3.26 6.60 9.99
C VAL A 44 -3.26 5.26 10.69
N ARG A 45 -2.31 5.07 11.61
CA ARG A 45 -2.35 3.98 12.57
C ARG A 45 -3.22 4.41 13.74
N ARG A 46 -4.31 3.67 13.95
CA ARG A 46 -5.25 3.91 15.06
C ARG A 46 -4.79 3.14 16.29
N LYS A 47 -4.60 3.86 17.40
CA LYS A 47 -4.35 3.29 18.73
C LYS A 47 -5.60 3.45 19.58
N LYS A 48 -6.04 2.37 20.24
CA LYS A 48 -7.12 2.43 21.24
C LYS A 48 -6.59 1.98 22.59
N THR A 49 -6.20 2.95 23.42
CA THR A 49 -5.72 2.68 24.78
C THR A 49 -6.65 3.35 25.78
N ARG A 50 -7.27 2.57 26.67
CA ARG A 50 -8.14 3.07 27.76
C ARG A 50 -9.21 4.08 27.30
N GLY A 51 -9.77 3.89 26.10
CA GLY A 51 -10.81 4.75 25.52
C GLY A 51 -10.31 5.99 24.76
N VAL A 52 -8.99 6.26 24.73
CA VAL A 52 -8.39 7.34 23.95
C VAL A 52 -7.96 6.81 22.58
N ILE A 53 -8.46 7.44 21.52
CA ILE A 53 -8.05 7.17 20.14
C ILE A 53 -6.92 8.11 19.79
N THR A 54 -5.75 7.57 19.47
CA THR A 54 -4.62 8.35 18.94
C THR A 54 -4.37 7.96 17.50
N ASP A 55 -4.33 8.97 16.64
CA ASP A 55 -4.10 8.84 15.21
C ASP A 55 -2.66 9.25 14.91
N VAL A 56 -1.83 8.28 14.51
CA VAL A 56 -0.44 8.51 14.11
C VAL A 56 -0.33 8.33 12.61
N PHE A 57 0.11 9.37 11.89
CA PHE A 57 0.38 9.25 10.46
C PHE A 57 1.56 8.31 10.22
N VAL A 58 1.37 7.36 9.33
CA VAL A 58 2.39 6.39 8.93
C VAL A 58 2.55 6.39 7.42
N ASP A 59 3.80 6.21 7.01
CA ASP A 59 4.13 5.99 5.62
C ASP A 59 3.83 4.56 5.19
N MET A 60 3.54 4.43 3.91
CA MET A 60 3.18 3.15 3.31
C MET A 60 4.28 2.10 3.45
N SER A 61 5.55 2.50 3.34
CA SER A 61 6.71 1.62 3.56
C SER A 61 6.84 1.13 5.01
N SER A 62 6.26 1.88 5.96
CA SER A 62 6.44 1.67 7.40
C SER A 62 5.24 1.00 8.08
N ILE A 63 4.25 0.52 7.31
CA ILE A 63 3.05 -0.12 7.87
C ILE A 63 3.36 -1.39 8.67
N LEU A 64 4.45 -2.09 8.35
CA LEU A 64 4.94 -3.29 9.03
C LEU A 64 6.09 -3.01 10.00
N ASP A 65 6.52 -1.75 10.14
CA ASP A 65 7.62 -1.41 11.04
C ASP A 65 7.20 -1.65 12.51
N PRO A 66 8.13 -2.13 13.36
CA PRO A 66 7.94 -2.23 14.79
C PRO A 66 7.43 -0.94 15.42
N TYR A 67 6.62 -1.04 16.48
CA TYR A 67 6.14 0.09 17.26
C TYR A 67 5.96 -0.28 18.72
N GLU A 68 5.66 0.72 19.57
CA GLU A 68 5.63 0.60 21.04
C GLU A 68 4.91 -0.65 21.56
N GLU A 69 3.79 -1.04 20.94
CA GLU A 69 2.94 -2.15 21.38
C GLU A 69 3.22 -3.47 20.64
N CYS A 70 3.92 -3.42 19.51
CA CYS A 70 4.21 -4.60 18.69
C CYS A 70 5.59 -4.49 18.05
N SER A 71 6.55 -5.26 18.56
CA SER A 71 7.93 -5.29 18.07
C SER A 71 8.11 -6.07 16.75
N ALA A 72 7.14 -6.90 16.36
CA ALA A 72 7.20 -7.69 15.12
C ALA A 72 5.81 -7.88 14.49
N PRO A 73 5.24 -6.84 13.85
CA PRO A 73 3.94 -6.92 13.21
C PRO A 73 3.95 -7.94 12.06
N ARG A 74 2.99 -8.88 12.06
CA ARG A 74 2.82 -9.88 10.98
C ARG A 74 1.54 -9.67 10.16
N THR A 75 0.57 -8.96 10.72
CA THR A 75 -0.75 -8.74 10.13
C THR A 75 -1.12 -7.27 10.28
N VAL A 76 -1.63 -6.67 9.20
CA VAL A 76 -2.15 -5.30 9.18
C VAL A 76 -3.55 -5.33 8.60
N LEU A 77 -4.50 -4.71 9.29
CA LEU A 77 -5.84 -4.45 8.77
C LEU A 77 -5.87 -3.04 8.17
N ILE A 78 -6.27 -2.93 6.91
CA ILE A 78 -6.41 -1.66 6.21
C ILE A 78 -7.90 -1.37 6.07
N GLU A 79 -8.37 -0.38 6.82
CA GLU A 79 -9.74 0.08 6.83
C GLU A 79 -9.91 1.35 6.00
N GLY A 80 -11.15 1.63 5.61
CA GLY A 80 -11.50 2.76 4.78
C GLY A 80 -12.73 2.45 3.96
N GLU A 81 -13.31 3.46 3.33
CA GLU A 81 -14.62 3.31 2.75
C GLU A 81 -14.66 2.67 1.37
N PRO A 82 -15.85 2.27 0.89
CA PRO A 82 -15.99 1.73 -0.45
C PRO A 82 -15.40 2.71 -1.48
N GLY A 83 -14.68 2.20 -2.47
CA GLY A 83 -14.04 3.03 -3.50
C GLY A 83 -12.75 3.75 -3.07
N MET A 84 -12.32 3.67 -1.80
CA MET A 84 -11.12 4.39 -1.31
C MET A 84 -9.79 3.90 -1.89
N GLY A 85 -9.80 2.80 -2.65
CA GLY A 85 -8.59 2.24 -3.24
C GLY A 85 -7.76 1.36 -2.31
N LYS A 86 -8.35 0.76 -1.26
CA LYS A 86 -7.67 -0.19 -0.35
C LYS A 86 -6.93 -1.31 -1.11
N THR A 87 -7.59 -1.93 -2.09
CA THR A 87 -6.97 -2.97 -2.94
C THR A 87 -5.84 -2.41 -3.78
N THR A 88 -6.03 -1.22 -4.37
CA THR A 88 -5.00 -0.52 -5.15
C THR A 88 -3.79 -0.18 -4.30
N TYR A 89 -4.00 0.22 -3.04
CA TYR A 89 -2.94 0.46 -2.06
C TYR A 89 -2.12 -0.82 -1.82
N CYS A 90 -2.75 -1.96 -1.52
CA CYS A 90 -2.02 -3.22 -1.35
C CYS A 90 -1.20 -3.60 -2.60
N LYS A 91 -1.78 -3.44 -3.80
CA LYS A 91 -1.07 -3.69 -5.06
C LYS A 91 0.13 -2.76 -5.23
N LYS A 92 -0.02 -1.47 -4.93
CA LYS A 92 1.07 -0.50 -4.98
C LYS A 92 2.20 -0.87 -4.00
N TYR A 93 1.87 -1.34 -2.80
CA TYR A 93 2.87 -1.72 -1.80
C TYR A 93 3.76 -2.86 -2.32
N ALA A 94 3.14 -3.89 -2.89
CA ALA A 94 3.86 -5.00 -3.50
C ALA A 94 4.65 -4.58 -4.75
N TYR A 95 4.09 -3.69 -5.56
CA TYR A 95 4.78 -3.10 -6.71
C TYR A 95 6.03 -2.30 -6.30
N ASP A 96 5.96 -1.48 -5.25
CA ASP A 96 7.08 -0.67 -4.77
C ASP A 96 8.19 -1.53 -4.17
N TRP A 97 7.82 -2.60 -3.46
CA TRP A 97 8.76 -3.63 -3.03
C TRP A 97 9.45 -4.30 -4.23
N ALA A 98 8.70 -4.64 -5.28
CA ALA A 98 9.23 -5.33 -6.45
C ALA A 98 10.17 -4.46 -7.30
N THR A 99 9.86 -3.17 -7.38
CA THR A 99 10.60 -2.18 -8.18
C THR A 99 11.68 -1.44 -7.39
N LYS A 100 11.77 -1.65 -6.08
CA LYS A 100 12.64 -0.91 -5.16
C LYS A 100 12.34 0.60 -5.16
N GLN A 101 11.10 1.00 -5.45
CA GLN A 101 10.67 2.41 -5.56
C GLN A 101 10.17 3.01 -4.24
N GLN A 102 10.52 2.43 -3.08
CA GLN A 102 10.00 2.84 -1.78
C GLN A 102 10.20 4.34 -1.43
N ASN A 103 11.02 5.09 -2.17
CA ASN A 103 11.32 6.50 -1.90
C ASN A 103 11.22 7.48 -3.10
N LEU A 104 10.58 7.11 -4.22
CA LEU A 104 10.62 7.96 -5.42
C LEU A 104 9.24 8.53 -5.80
N ARG A 105 8.91 9.71 -5.23
CA ARG A 105 8.26 10.88 -5.88
C ARG A 105 7.69 11.84 -4.82
N ALA A 106 8.29 13.02 -4.69
CA ALA A 106 7.70 14.14 -3.96
C ALA A 106 6.61 14.78 -4.85
N ALA A 107 5.34 14.59 -4.50
CA ALA A 107 4.23 15.35 -5.08
C ALA A 107 3.12 15.57 -4.03
N ALA A 108 2.40 16.68 -4.18
CA ALA A 108 1.54 17.32 -3.17
C ALA A 108 0.43 16.41 -2.59
N PRO A 109 0.08 16.59 -1.29
CA PRO A 109 -0.83 15.71 -0.57
C PRO A 109 -2.30 15.88 -1.01
N GLN A 110 -2.98 14.76 -1.27
CA GLN A 110 -4.45 14.70 -1.17
C GLN A 110 -4.81 14.11 0.19
N HIS A 111 -5.68 14.80 0.92
CA HIS A 111 -6.01 14.50 2.31
C HIS A 111 -7.03 13.37 2.40
N LEU A 112 -6.65 12.27 3.04
CA LEU A 112 -7.56 11.22 3.49
C LEU A 112 -7.69 11.32 5.02
N LYS A 113 -8.88 11.64 5.49
CA LYS A 113 -9.29 11.52 6.90
C LYS A 113 -10.32 10.41 6.97
N TRP A 114 -10.13 9.44 7.84
CA TRP A 114 -11.12 8.40 8.13
C TRP A 114 -11.31 8.23 9.63
N TYR A 115 -12.58 8.10 10.01
CA TYR A 115 -13.05 7.71 11.33
C TYR A 115 -13.42 6.22 11.27
N CYS A 116 -13.08 5.40 12.28
CA CYS A 116 -13.94 4.32 12.81
C CYS A 116 -13.31 3.55 13.99
N CYS A 117 -14.05 3.54 15.12
CA CYS A 117 -14.00 2.77 16.39
C CYS A 117 -12.71 2.45 17.17
#